data_AF-A0A1Q2L4H3-F1
#
_entry.id   AF-A0A1Q2L4H3-F1
#
_cell.length_a   1.000
_cell.length_b   1.000
_cell.length_c   1.000
_cell.angle_alpha   90.00
_cell.angle_beta   90.00
_cell.angle_gamma   90.00
#
_symmetry.space_group_name_H-M   'P 1'
#
loop_
_entity.id
_entity.type
_entity.pdbx_description
1 polymer ?
#
loop_
_entity_poly.entity_id
_entity_poly.type
_entity_poly.pdbx_seq_one_letter_code
_entity_poly.pdbx_strand_id
1 'polypeptide(L)'
;MIKSKSDINAVSNVLEERYRTDEDFKQETDEIIRYYARKLLPLADSDTKKKYIEDELSKAVSSQFTLGYFLMTEILADPEFVLESATWTLSKGVIRNEVFDLLENVMSETESEWQRSDGEKKFTRHILDEIYPAYEATVQMRKDTLAIGAYYAFIGDNRYQPAGLKEPTGGIASYTDFTFLNPQVYMQPMTVTESVQKWTLQAVNTVAGLDWLGDVQVTQAIDGNHTLFDIKLSDQLIQDERIEIVNHLIAAIPEEKHANTIIHFYVVSSFDPLFIESAGS
;
A
#
# COMPACT_ATOMS: atom_id res chain seq x y z
N MET A 1 -22.01 -15.25 -4.04
CA MET A 1 -22.15 -16.73 -3.97
C MET A 1 -20.96 -17.33 -4.71
N ILE A 2 -19.97 -17.92 -4.02
CA ILE A 2 -18.74 -18.41 -4.66
C ILE A 2 -19.09 -19.59 -5.58
N LYS A 3 -18.94 -19.41 -6.90
CA LYS A 3 -18.98 -20.51 -7.86
C LYS A 3 -17.79 -21.45 -7.59
N SER A 4 -18.00 -22.73 -7.83
CA SER A 4 -17.26 -23.92 -7.35
C SER A 4 -15.75 -23.81 -7.06
N LYS A 5 -15.20 -24.74 -6.26
CA LYS A 5 -13.73 -24.92 -6.04
C LYS A 5 -12.89 -24.94 -7.33
N SER A 6 -13.50 -25.28 -8.47
CA SER A 6 -12.85 -25.24 -9.78
C SER A 6 -12.40 -23.83 -10.18
N ASP A 7 -13.17 -22.81 -9.83
CA ASP A 7 -12.95 -21.43 -10.25
C ASP A 7 -11.78 -20.80 -9.47
N ILE A 8 -11.66 -21.12 -8.17
CA ILE A 8 -10.52 -20.72 -7.34
C ILE A 8 -9.21 -21.35 -7.85
N ASN A 9 -9.23 -22.61 -8.28
CA ASN A 9 -8.05 -23.26 -8.84
C ASN A 9 -7.62 -22.61 -10.17
N ALA A 10 -8.58 -22.21 -11.01
CA ALA A 10 -8.29 -21.50 -12.26
C ALA A 10 -7.62 -20.15 -11.98
N VAL A 11 -8.15 -19.36 -11.03
CA VAL A 11 -7.52 -18.10 -10.61
C VAL A 11 -6.13 -18.32 -10.03
N SER A 12 -5.95 -19.35 -9.19
CA SER A 12 -4.64 -19.69 -8.61
C SER A 12 -3.60 -19.95 -9.69
N ASN A 13 -3.95 -20.69 -10.74
CA ASN A 13 -3.04 -20.95 -11.87
C ASN A 13 -2.68 -19.66 -12.63
N VAL A 14 -3.65 -18.75 -12.83
CA VAL A 14 -3.39 -17.45 -13.49
C VAL A 14 -2.42 -16.61 -12.66
N LEU A 15 -2.60 -16.56 -11.34
CA LEU A 15 -1.74 -15.80 -10.44
C LEU A 15 -0.36 -16.42 -10.30
N GLU A 16 -0.24 -17.75 -10.27
CA GLU A 16 1.05 -18.44 -10.29
C GLU A 16 1.83 -18.16 -11.57
N GLU A 17 1.16 -18.19 -12.72
CA GLU A 17 1.80 -17.87 -13.99
C GLU A 17 2.24 -16.41 -14.04
N ARG A 18 1.39 -15.49 -13.56
CA ARG A 18 1.74 -14.07 -13.44
C ARG A 18 2.94 -13.87 -12.52
N TYR A 19 2.96 -14.48 -11.34
CA TYR A 19 4.09 -14.42 -10.42
C TYR A 19 5.41 -14.90 -11.04
N ARG A 20 5.36 -15.84 -12.01
CA ARG A 20 6.56 -16.32 -12.70
C ARG A 20 7.00 -15.44 -13.86
N THR A 21 6.10 -14.66 -14.43
CA THR A 21 6.31 -13.96 -15.72
C THR A 21 6.30 -12.43 -15.61
N ASP A 22 5.70 -11.88 -14.57
CA ASP A 22 5.54 -10.46 -14.28
C ASP A 22 6.37 -10.12 -13.02
N GLU A 23 7.57 -9.57 -13.24
CA GLU A 23 8.52 -9.28 -12.14
C GLU A 23 8.00 -8.18 -11.21
N ASP A 24 7.25 -7.20 -11.73
CA ASP A 24 6.65 -6.14 -10.92
C ASP A 24 5.61 -6.74 -9.96
N PHE A 25 4.73 -7.60 -10.48
CA PHE A 25 3.74 -8.33 -9.67
C PHE A 25 4.41 -9.18 -8.58
N LYS A 26 5.47 -9.89 -8.95
CA LYS A 26 6.25 -10.72 -8.03
C LYS A 26 6.91 -9.88 -6.94
N GLN A 27 7.54 -8.78 -7.33
CA GLN A 27 8.19 -7.86 -6.40
C GLN A 27 7.18 -7.30 -5.39
N GLU A 28 6.01 -6.82 -5.85
CA GLU A 28 4.99 -6.29 -4.94
C GLU A 28 4.47 -7.37 -3.97
N THR A 29 4.28 -8.60 -4.45
CA THR A 29 3.86 -9.73 -3.58
C THR A 29 4.92 -10.04 -2.51
N ASP A 30 6.19 -10.08 -2.91
CA ASP A 30 7.32 -10.30 -2.00
C ASP A 30 7.46 -9.15 -0.98
N GLU A 31 7.18 -7.91 -1.39
CA GLU A 31 7.18 -6.75 -0.50
C GLU A 31 6.12 -6.85 0.59
N ILE A 32 4.90 -7.33 0.29
CA ILE A 32 3.86 -7.57 1.31
C ILE A 32 4.36 -8.58 2.36
N ILE A 33 4.94 -9.71 1.91
CA ILE A 33 5.46 -10.75 2.80
C ILE A 33 6.57 -10.18 3.69
N ARG A 34 7.55 -9.48 3.10
CA ARG A 34 8.66 -8.87 3.85
C ARG A 34 8.17 -7.83 4.84
N TYR A 35 7.25 -6.96 4.44
CA TYR A 35 6.68 -5.92 5.28
C TYR A 35 6.01 -6.53 6.52
N TYR A 36 5.14 -7.52 6.33
CA TYR A 36 4.45 -8.16 7.45
C TYR A 36 5.34 -9.08 8.28
N ALA A 37 6.37 -9.71 7.69
CA ALA A 37 7.37 -10.43 8.46
C ALA A 37 8.07 -9.51 9.47
N ARG A 38 8.45 -8.29 9.07
CA ARG A 38 9.08 -7.30 9.97
C ARG A 38 8.15 -6.83 11.07
N LYS A 39 6.83 -6.76 10.83
CA LYS A 39 5.84 -6.41 11.87
C LYS A 39 5.59 -7.57 12.84
N LEU A 40 5.51 -8.81 12.34
CA LEU A 40 5.08 -9.96 13.14
C LEU A 40 6.23 -10.65 13.90
N LEU A 41 7.42 -10.79 13.30
CA LEU A 41 8.54 -11.53 13.91
C LEU A 41 9.02 -10.96 15.25
N PRO A 42 9.10 -9.62 15.46
CA PRO A 42 9.48 -9.06 16.76
C PRO A 42 8.48 -9.36 17.88
N LEU A 43 7.24 -9.71 17.53
CA LEU A 43 6.16 -10.00 18.48
C LEU A 43 6.15 -11.47 18.93
N ALA A 44 6.96 -12.32 18.29
CA ALA A 44 7.14 -13.72 18.67
C ALA A 44 8.25 -13.87 19.72
N ASP A 45 7.87 -14.37 20.91
CA ASP A 45 8.74 -14.51 22.09
C ASP A 45 9.61 -15.79 22.10
N SER A 46 9.49 -16.66 21.09
CA SER A 46 10.25 -17.91 20.98
C SER A 46 10.59 -18.26 19.53
N ASP A 47 11.67 -19.01 19.34
CA ASP A 47 12.10 -19.46 18.01
C ASP A 47 11.07 -20.37 17.32
N THR A 48 10.31 -21.14 18.09
CA THR A 48 9.20 -21.96 17.56
C THR A 48 8.11 -21.08 16.92
N LYS A 49 7.73 -20.00 17.59
CA LYS A 49 6.73 -19.05 17.08
C LYS A 49 7.26 -18.24 15.89
N LYS A 50 8.52 -17.83 15.91
CA LYS A 50 9.17 -17.16 14.77
C LYS A 50 9.19 -18.05 13.54
N LYS A 51 9.61 -19.30 13.70
CA LYS A 51 9.62 -20.29 12.63
C LYS A 51 8.23 -20.53 12.05
N TYR A 52 7.20 -20.57 12.90
CA TYR A 52 5.82 -20.67 12.42
C TYR A 52 5.44 -19.49 11.51
N ILE A 53 5.78 -18.26 11.89
CA ILE A 53 5.54 -17.07 11.07
C ILE A 53 6.28 -17.20 9.74
N GLU A 54 7.57 -17.55 9.74
CA GLU A 54 8.38 -17.72 8.52
C GLU A 54 7.78 -18.78 7.57
N ASP A 55 7.32 -19.92 8.11
CA ASP A 55 6.81 -21.05 7.34
C ASP A 55 5.39 -20.85 6.78
N GLU A 56 4.54 -20.08 7.46
CA GLU A 56 3.11 -19.94 7.13
C GLU A 56 2.71 -18.56 6.58
N LEU A 57 3.49 -17.50 6.83
CA LEU A 57 3.14 -16.13 6.41
C LEU A 57 2.95 -16.03 4.90
N SER A 58 3.89 -16.55 4.12
CA SER A 58 3.80 -16.51 2.64
C SER A 58 2.53 -17.21 2.15
N LYS A 59 2.17 -18.36 2.73
CA LYS A 59 0.95 -19.10 2.38
C LYS A 59 -0.30 -18.31 2.74
N ALA A 60 -0.32 -17.68 3.92
CA ALA A 60 -1.43 -16.84 4.35
C ALA A 60 -1.61 -15.66 3.38
N VAL A 61 -0.54 -14.93 3.06
CA VAL A 61 -0.54 -13.81 2.11
C VAL A 61 -1.01 -14.28 0.73
N SER A 62 -0.39 -15.29 0.13
CA SER A 62 -0.78 -15.79 -1.20
C SER A 62 -2.23 -16.24 -1.25
N SER A 63 -2.71 -16.96 -0.24
CA SER A 63 -4.11 -17.43 -0.20
C SER A 63 -5.11 -16.28 -0.10
N GLN A 64 -4.80 -15.24 0.68
CA GLN A 64 -5.67 -14.08 0.85
C GLN A 64 -5.61 -13.16 -0.38
N PHE A 65 -4.45 -13.05 -1.02
CA PHE A 65 -4.29 -12.31 -2.26
C PHE A 65 -5.16 -12.92 -3.37
N THR A 66 -5.07 -14.25 -3.55
CA THR A 66 -5.89 -15.00 -4.51
C THR A 66 -7.39 -14.80 -4.28
N LEU A 67 -7.81 -14.78 -3.01
CA LEU A 67 -9.20 -14.50 -2.66
C LEU A 67 -9.61 -13.08 -3.07
N GLY A 68 -8.77 -12.07 -2.82
CA GLY A 68 -9.04 -10.69 -3.23
C GLY A 68 -9.20 -10.54 -4.74
N TYR A 69 -8.28 -11.15 -5.48
CA TYR A 69 -8.33 -11.18 -6.94
C TYR A 69 -9.61 -11.85 -7.46
N PHE A 70 -9.95 -13.01 -6.91
CA PHE A 70 -11.16 -13.74 -7.28
C PHE A 70 -12.42 -12.92 -6.99
N LEU A 71 -12.53 -12.32 -5.80
CA LEU A 71 -13.68 -11.51 -5.41
C LEU A 71 -13.89 -10.33 -6.36
N MET A 72 -12.83 -9.56 -6.64
CA MET A 72 -12.95 -8.44 -7.55
C MET A 72 -13.29 -8.89 -8.97
N THR A 73 -12.74 -10.02 -9.44
CA THR A 73 -13.10 -10.58 -10.75
C THR A 73 -14.60 -10.90 -10.82
N GLU A 74 -15.16 -11.51 -9.78
CA GLU A 74 -16.61 -11.81 -9.72
C GLU A 74 -17.45 -10.53 -9.64
N ILE A 75 -17.05 -9.54 -8.83
CA ILE A 75 -17.72 -8.24 -8.72
C ILE A 75 -17.75 -7.54 -10.08
N LEU A 76 -16.61 -7.48 -10.77
CA LEU A 76 -16.48 -6.81 -12.06
C LEU A 76 -17.23 -7.54 -13.19
N ALA A 77 -17.45 -8.85 -13.05
CA ALA A 77 -18.22 -9.65 -13.99
C ALA A 77 -19.74 -9.58 -13.76
N ASP A 78 -20.19 -9.06 -12.61
CA ASP A 78 -21.60 -8.89 -12.30
C ASP A 78 -22.22 -7.79 -13.16
N PRO A 79 -23.24 -8.08 -14.00
CA PRO A 79 -23.89 -7.08 -14.83
C PRO A 79 -24.67 -6.01 -14.04
N GLU A 80 -25.02 -6.27 -12.77
CA GLU A 80 -25.69 -5.29 -11.92
C GLU A 80 -24.69 -4.32 -11.29
N PHE A 81 -23.42 -4.69 -11.22
CA PHE A 81 -22.35 -3.85 -10.69
C PHE A 81 -21.85 -2.87 -11.76
N VAL A 82 -22.18 -1.59 -11.59
CA VAL A 82 -21.83 -0.53 -12.53
C VAL A 82 -20.93 0.51 -11.85
N LEU A 83 -19.74 0.68 -12.40
CA LEU A 83 -18.83 1.77 -12.04
C LEU A 83 -19.00 2.96 -12.99
N GLU A 84 -18.73 4.15 -12.49
CA GLU A 84 -18.66 5.35 -13.33
C GLU A 84 -17.55 5.20 -14.39
N SER A 85 -17.80 5.72 -15.59
CA SER A 85 -16.82 5.63 -16.69
C SER A 85 -15.47 6.26 -16.34
N ALA A 86 -15.45 7.28 -15.48
CA ALA A 86 -14.24 7.94 -15.02
C ALA A 86 -13.33 7.01 -14.20
N THR A 87 -13.91 6.09 -13.40
CA THR A 87 -13.17 5.15 -12.55
C THR A 87 -12.20 4.28 -13.36
N TRP A 88 -12.61 3.87 -14.56
CA TRP A 88 -11.78 3.06 -15.47
C TRP A 88 -10.54 3.78 -16.02
N THR A 89 -10.46 5.09 -15.81
CA THR A 89 -9.35 5.94 -16.29
C THR A 89 -8.49 6.52 -15.18
N LEU A 90 -8.85 6.26 -13.91
CA LEU A 90 -8.07 6.70 -12.76
C LEU A 90 -6.67 6.07 -12.79
N SER A 91 -5.72 6.80 -12.23
CA SER A 91 -4.34 6.34 -12.12
C SER A 91 -4.22 5.14 -11.17
N LYS A 92 -3.17 4.34 -11.34
CA LYS A 92 -3.03 3.05 -10.63
C LYS A 92 -2.96 3.24 -9.13
N GLY A 93 -2.23 4.26 -8.66
CA GLY A 93 -2.10 4.56 -7.24
C GLY A 93 -3.44 4.95 -6.61
N VAL A 94 -4.24 5.75 -7.33
CA VAL A 94 -5.61 6.09 -6.88
C VAL A 94 -6.47 4.84 -6.78
N ILE A 95 -6.51 4.00 -7.82
CA ILE A 95 -7.28 2.73 -7.78
C ILE A 95 -6.81 1.84 -6.62
N ARG A 96 -5.50 1.72 -6.38
CA ARG A 96 -4.98 0.90 -5.27
C ARG A 96 -5.51 1.38 -3.91
N ASN A 97 -5.71 2.68 -3.73
CA ASN A 97 -6.29 3.22 -2.49
C ASN A 97 -7.82 3.01 -2.42
N GLU A 98 -8.53 3.28 -3.51
CA GLU A 98 -10.00 3.24 -3.59
C GLU A 98 -10.59 1.81 -3.59
N VAL A 99 -9.83 0.82 -4.05
CA VAL A 99 -10.31 -0.57 -4.16
C VAL A 99 -10.74 -1.15 -2.80
N PHE A 100 -10.11 -0.73 -1.71
CA PHE A 100 -10.52 -1.19 -0.38
C PHE A 100 -11.94 -0.74 -0.05
N ASP A 101 -12.24 0.55 -0.24
CA ASP A 101 -13.58 1.11 0.03
C ASP A 101 -14.61 0.47 -0.90
N LEU A 102 -14.24 0.20 -2.15
CA LEU A 102 -15.10 -0.52 -3.06
C LEU A 102 -15.46 -1.92 -2.55
N LEU A 103 -14.46 -2.69 -2.10
CA LEU A 103 -14.72 -3.99 -1.49
C LEU A 103 -15.57 -3.84 -0.22
N GLU A 104 -15.27 -2.87 0.64
CA GLU A 104 -16.00 -2.66 1.89
C GLU A 104 -17.47 -2.37 1.61
N ASN A 105 -17.77 -1.47 0.67
CA ASN A 105 -19.12 -1.12 0.28
C ASN A 105 -19.89 -2.35 -0.24
N VAL A 106 -19.33 -3.08 -1.20
CA VAL A 106 -19.97 -4.28 -1.77
C VAL A 106 -20.16 -5.38 -0.72
N MET A 107 -19.17 -5.58 0.15
CA MET A 107 -19.19 -6.65 1.14
C MET A 107 -20.07 -6.32 2.34
N SER A 108 -20.20 -5.04 2.73
CA SER A 108 -21.03 -4.60 3.86
C SER A 108 -22.52 -4.87 3.65
N GLU A 109 -22.98 -4.94 2.40
CA GLU A 109 -24.35 -5.31 2.05
C GLU A 109 -24.61 -6.82 2.17
N THR A 110 -23.55 -7.62 2.23
CA THR A 110 -23.65 -9.05 2.50
C THR A 110 -23.36 -9.29 3.99
N GLU A 111 -24.18 -10.09 4.69
CA GLU A 111 -23.90 -10.48 6.10
C GLU A 111 -22.57 -11.28 6.26
N SER A 112 -21.79 -11.44 5.19
CA SER A 112 -20.48 -12.06 5.22
C SER A 112 -19.46 -11.10 5.82
N GLU A 113 -19.06 -11.37 7.07
CA GLU A 113 -17.75 -10.92 7.57
C GLU A 113 -16.70 -11.08 6.45
N TRP A 114 -15.85 -10.06 6.29
CA TRP A 114 -14.75 -10.03 5.31
C TRP A 114 -14.19 -11.42 5.04
N GLN A 115 -14.32 -11.88 3.80
CA GLN A 115 -14.03 -13.26 3.48
C GLN A 115 -12.56 -13.59 3.79
N ARG A 116 -12.39 -14.72 4.45
CA ARG A 116 -11.10 -15.26 4.86
C ARG A 116 -10.83 -16.54 4.08
N SER A 117 -9.65 -16.65 3.49
CA SER A 117 -9.21 -17.92 2.92
C SER A 117 -9.00 -18.95 4.04
N ASP A 118 -9.06 -20.26 3.74
CA ASP A 118 -8.81 -21.27 4.77
C ASP A 118 -7.38 -21.21 5.33
N GLY A 119 -6.41 -20.83 4.49
CA GLY A 119 -5.02 -20.59 4.89
C GLY A 119 -4.88 -19.43 5.86
N GLU A 120 -5.50 -18.29 5.55
CA GLU A 120 -5.50 -17.11 6.43
C GLU A 120 -6.26 -17.40 7.74
N LYS A 121 -7.41 -18.07 7.70
CA LYS A 121 -8.16 -18.45 8.93
C LYS A 121 -7.28 -19.27 9.87
N LYS A 122 -6.56 -20.25 9.34
CA LYS A 122 -5.65 -21.11 10.12
C LYS A 122 -4.51 -20.29 10.72
N PHE A 123 -3.91 -19.41 9.93
CA PHE A 123 -2.83 -18.53 10.38
C PHE A 123 -3.30 -17.59 11.49
N THR A 124 -4.35 -16.83 11.25
CA THR A 124 -4.91 -15.86 12.21
C THR A 124 -5.38 -16.50 13.50
N ARG A 125 -5.94 -17.72 13.42
CA ARG A 125 -6.30 -18.48 14.63
C ARG A 125 -5.06 -18.84 15.46
N HIS A 126 -4.01 -19.34 14.84
CA HIS A 126 -2.77 -19.67 15.56
C HIS A 126 -2.13 -18.41 16.16
N ILE A 127 -2.12 -17.29 15.44
CA ILE A 127 -1.66 -16.00 15.98
C ILE A 127 -2.49 -15.58 17.20
N LEU A 128 -3.82 -15.68 17.12
CA LEU A 128 -4.70 -15.33 18.24
C LEU A 128 -4.43 -16.22 19.48
N ASP A 129 -4.23 -17.52 19.26
CA ASP A 129 -4.05 -18.50 20.33
C ASP A 129 -2.64 -18.41 20.97
N GLU A 130 -1.58 -18.19 20.17
CA GLU A 130 -0.18 -18.36 20.61
C GLU A 130 0.67 -17.08 20.58
N ILE A 131 0.28 -16.07 19.79
CA ILE A 131 1.04 -14.83 19.53
C ILE A 131 0.11 -13.62 19.59
N TYR A 132 -0.72 -13.53 20.64
CA TYR A 132 -1.77 -12.51 20.76
C TYR A 132 -1.33 -11.06 20.42
N PRO A 133 -0.13 -10.57 20.82
CA PRO A 133 0.31 -9.23 20.44
C PRO A 133 0.38 -8.97 18.92
N ALA A 134 0.52 -10.03 18.12
CA ALA A 134 0.57 -9.97 16.66
C ALA A 134 -0.82 -10.03 15.99
N TYR A 135 -1.90 -10.16 16.75
CA TYR A 135 -3.26 -10.31 16.22
C TYR A 135 -3.71 -9.11 15.40
N GLU A 136 -3.54 -7.89 15.91
CA GLU A 136 -3.96 -6.66 15.21
C GLU A 136 -3.22 -6.49 13.88
N ALA A 137 -1.90 -6.67 13.89
CA ALA A 137 -1.09 -6.64 12.68
C ALA A 137 -1.50 -7.73 11.66
N THR A 138 -1.92 -8.90 12.14
CA THR A 138 -2.40 -9.99 11.29
C THR A 138 -3.78 -9.68 10.69
N VAL A 139 -4.68 -9.06 11.45
CA VAL A 139 -5.98 -8.59 10.93
C VAL A 139 -5.76 -7.52 9.86
N GLN A 140 -4.81 -6.62 10.06
CA GLN A 140 -4.46 -5.61 9.07
C GLN A 140 -3.84 -6.24 7.81
N MET A 141 -2.92 -7.19 7.97
CA MET A 141 -2.34 -7.98 6.87
C MET A 141 -3.41 -8.59 5.98
N ARG A 142 -4.43 -9.20 6.59
CA ARG A 142 -5.55 -9.77 5.85
C ARG A 142 -6.22 -8.73 4.95
N LYS A 143 -6.55 -7.56 5.49
CA LYS A 143 -7.27 -6.49 4.76
C LYS A 143 -6.43 -5.97 3.60
N ASP A 144 -5.18 -5.60 3.87
CA ASP A 144 -4.27 -5.04 2.88
C ASP A 144 -4.03 -6.04 1.75
N THR A 145 -3.76 -7.31 2.09
CA THR A 145 -3.45 -8.34 1.10
C THR A 145 -4.67 -8.64 0.21
N LEU A 146 -5.86 -8.66 0.80
CA LEU A 146 -7.11 -8.83 0.05
C LEU A 146 -7.34 -7.65 -0.91
N ALA A 147 -7.16 -6.42 -0.43
CA ALA A 147 -7.32 -5.20 -1.23
C ALA A 147 -6.31 -5.15 -2.39
N ILE A 148 -5.06 -5.53 -2.14
CA ILE A 148 -4.03 -5.57 -3.20
C ILE A 148 -4.36 -6.65 -4.24
N GLY A 149 -4.79 -7.84 -3.80
CA GLY A 149 -5.25 -8.88 -4.73
C GLY A 149 -6.40 -8.40 -5.62
N ALA A 150 -7.37 -7.72 -5.02
CA ALA A 150 -8.49 -7.11 -5.74
C ALA A 150 -8.03 -6.01 -6.71
N TYR A 151 -7.09 -5.15 -6.31
CA TYR A 151 -6.49 -4.12 -7.16
C TYR A 151 -5.91 -4.74 -8.43
N TYR A 152 -5.21 -5.87 -8.31
CA TYR A 152 -4.63 -6.56 -9.46
C TYR A 152 -5.65 -7.15 -10.43
N ALA A 153 -6.80 -7.61 -9.93
CA ALA A 153 -7.91 -8.00 -10.79
C ALA A 153 -8.53 -6.78 -11.48
N PHE A 154 -8.69 -5.67 -10.76
CA PHE A 154 -9.23 -4.44 -11.31
C PHE A 154 -8.41 -3.91 -12.48
N ILE A 155 -7.10 -3.73 -12.29
CA ILE A 155 -6.22 -3.21 -13.35
C ILE A 155 -5.96 -4.22 -14.47
N GLY A 156 -6.30 -5.49 -14.25
CA GLY A 156 -6.22 -6.56 -15.25
C GLY A 156 -7.47 -6.65 -16.13
N ASP A 157 -8.55 -5.95 -15.77
CA ASP A 157 -9.78 -5.91 -16.56
C ASP A 157 -9.57 -5.12 -17.86
N ASN A 158 -10.14 -5.61 -18.96
CA ASN A 158 -9.95 -4.98 -20.28
C ASN A 158 -10.58 -3.58 -20.41
N ARG A 159 -11.54 -3.25 -19.54
CA ARG A 159 -12.16 -1.92 -19.47
C ARG A 159 -11.23 -0.90 -18.84
N TYR A 160 -10.26 -1.34 -18.02
CA TYR A 160 -9.31 -0.44 -17.38
C TYR A 160 -8.33 0.13 -18.42
N GLN A 161 -8.34 1.45 -18.55
CA GLN A 161 -7.54 2.21 -19.51
C GLN A 161 -7.00 3.43 -18.78
N PRO A 162 -5.90 3.29 -18.00
CA PRO A 162 -5.39 4.37 -17.18
C PRO A 162 -5.06 5.58 -18.05
N ALA A 163 -5.42 6.77 -17.57
CA ALA A 163 -4.93 8.00 -18.17
C ALA A 163 -3.39 7.92 -18.21
N GLY A 164 -2.80 8.19 -19.38
CA GLY A 164 -1.36 8.06 -19.58
C GLY A 164 -0.59 8.80 -18.49
N LEU A 165 0.27 8.09 -17.77
CA LEU A 165 1.13 8.69 -16.76
C LEU A 165 2.09 9.65 -17.47
N LYS A 166 2.18 10.87 -16.96
CA LYS A 166 3.28 11.75 -17.32
C LYS A 166 4.45 11.37 -16.42
N GLU A 167 5.56 10.96 -17.03
CA GLU A 167 6.80 10.71 -16.31
C GLU A 167 7.12 11.91 -15.40
N PRO A 168 7.50 11.66 -14.12
CA PRO A 168 7.89 12.73 -13.23
C PRO A 168 9.10 13.45 -13.83
N THR A 169 8.90 14.69 -14.22
CA THR A 169 9.99 15.53 -14.70
C THR A 169 10.77 16.02 -13.47
N GLY A 170 11.82 15.29 -13.10
CA GLY A 170 12.80 15.71 -12.10
C GLY A 170 12.37 15.64 -10.63
N GLY A 171 11.52 14.68 -10.25
CA GLY A 171 11.10 14.47 -8.86
C GLY A 171 11.28 13.03 -8.38
N ILE A 172 11.12 12.81 -7.07
CA ILE A 172 11.22 11.50 -6.39
C ILE A 172 9.98 10.62 -6.56
N ALA A 173 8.90 11.15 -7.13
CA ALA A 173 7.62 10.48 -7.31
C ALA A 173 6.74 11.18 -8.35
N SER A 174 5.67 10.50 -8.75
CA SER A 174 4.66 11.06 -9.66
C SER A 174 3.97 12.30 -9.07
N TYR A 175 3.60 13.23 -9.95
CA TYR A 175 2.80 14.41 -9.61
C TYR A 175 1.31 14.25 -9.94
N THR A 176 0.97 13.18 -10.64
CA THR A 176 -0.39 12.92 -11.12
C THR A 176 -0.95 11.61 -10.57
N ASP A 177 -0.19 10.90 -9.74
CA ASP A 177 -0.59 9.63 -9.14
C ASP A 177 -0.04 9.50 -7.72
N PHE A 178 -0.62 8.58 -6.96
CA PHE A 178 -0.12 8.18 -5.66
C PHE A 178 1.08 7.24 -5.83
N THR A 179 2.12 7.46 -5.04
CA THR A 179 3.31 6.60 -5.05
C THR A 179 3.38 5.83 -3.74
N PHE A 180 3.18 4.52 -3.79
CA PHE A 180 3.20 3.67 -2.60
C PHE A 180 4.63 3.39 -2.18
N LEU A 181 4.95 3.68 -0.91
CA LEU A 181 6.26 3.44 -0.32
C LEU A 181 6.35 2.06 0.31
N ASN A 182 5.21 1.54 0.79
CA ASN A 182 5.02 0.20 1.32
C ASN A 182 3.53 -0.19 1.21
N PRO A 183 3.08 -1.35 1.74
CA PRO A 183 1.66 -1.74 1.69
C PRO A 183 0.68 -0.75 2.33
N GLN A 184 1.10 0.03 3.33
CA GLN A 184 0.23 0.89 4.14
C GLN A 184 0.44 2.39 3.95
N VAL A 185 1.50 2.80 3.27
CA VAL A 185 1.90 4.22 3.16
C VAL A 185 2.08 4.59 1.70
N TYR A 186 1.44 5.67 1.29
CA TYR A 186 1.64 6.28 -0.02
C TYR A 186 1.90 7.78 0.08
N MET A 187 2.50 8.32 -0.98
CA MET A 187 2.73 9.73 -1.17
C MET A 187 1.69 10.32 -2.11
N GLN A 188 1.02 11.37 -1.66
CA GLN A 188 0.13 12.20 -2.45
C GLN A 188 0.83 13.51 -2.83
N PRO A 189 0.87 13.89 -4.12
CA PRO A 189 1.44 15.16 -4.54
C PRO A 189 0.57 16.33 -4.06
N MET A 190 1.21 17.35 -3.46
CA MET A 190 0.52 18.54 -2.92
C MET A 190 0.82 19.80 -3.74
N THR A 191 2.11 20.08 -3.96
CA THR A 191 2.55 21.29 -4.67
C THR A 191 3.80 20.98 -5.45
N VAL A 192 3.80 21.36 -6.72
CA VAL A 192 4.87 21.07 -7.65
C VAL A 192 5.14 22.32 -8.47
N THR A 193 6.23 23.00 -8.15
CA THR A 193 6.81 24.10 -8.93
C THR A 193 8.19 23.68 -9.43
N GLU A 194 8.82 24.52 -10.25
CA GLU A 194 10.19 24.25 -10.72
C GLU A 194 11.22 24.20 -9.57
N SER A 195 10.98 24.92 -8.47
CA SER A 195 11.91 25.04 -7.36
C SER A 195 11.51 24.26 -6.10
N VAL A 196 10.24 23.88 -5.97
CA VAL A 196 9.71 23.19 -4.78
C VAL A 196 8.76 22.08 -5.20
N GLN A 197 9.02 20.87 -4.71
CA GLN A 197 8.15 19.72 -4.88
C GLN A 197 7.80 19.19 -3.49
N LYS A 198 6.51 19.05 -3.20
CA LYS A 198 6.00 18.60 -1.91
C LYS A 198 5.00 17.46 -2.10
N TRP A 199 5.21 16.40 -1.31
CA TRP A 199 4.29 15.29 -1.14
C TRP A 199 3.90 15.16 0.33
N THR A 200 2.67 14.70 0.56
CA THR A 200 2.18 14.31 1.88
C THR A 200 2.07 12.79 1.91
N LEU A 201 2.54 12.19 3.01
CA LEU A 201 2.44 10.76 3.24
C LEU A 201 1.17 10.48 4.01
N GLN A 202 0.39 9.53 3.52
CA GLN A 202 -0.90 9.14 4.09
C GLN A 202 -0.94 7.63 4.29
N ALA A 203 -1.75 7.18 5.25
CA ALA A 203 -2.06 5.77 5.35
C ALA A 203 -3.07 5.40 4.27
N VAL A 204 -3.03 4.15 3.81
CA VAL A 204 -4.06 3.58 2.95
C VAL A 204 -5.40 3.47 3.70
N ASN A 205 -6.51 3.48 2.96
CA ASN A 205 -7.85 3.44 3.54
C ASN A 205 -8.13 2.19 4.41
N THR A 206 -7.37 1.12 4.23
CA THR A 206 -7.49 -0.08 5.08
C THR A 206 -7.08 0.18 6.54
N VAL A 207 -6.33 1.25 6.82
CA VAL A 207 -5.80 1.61 8.14
C VAL A 207 -6.68 2.69 8.76
N ALA A 208 -7.56 2.29 9.67
CA ALA A 208 -8.52 3.22 10.28
C ALA A 208 -7.84 4.25 11.19
N GLY A 209 -8.22 5.52 11.04
CA GLY A 209 -7.88 6.61 11.97
C GLY A 209 -6.48 7.21 11.82
N LEU A 210 -5.76 6.89 10.74
CA LEU A 210 -4.44 7.46 10.43
C LEU A 210 -4.46 8.16 9.08
N ASP A 211 -4.73 9.46 9.05
CA ASP A 211 -4.82 10.18 7.76
C ASP A 211 -3.46 10.74 7.31
N TRP A 212 -2.62 11.19 8.25
CA TRP A 212 -1.33 11.81 7.95
C TRP A 212 -0.17 11.08 8.62
N LEU A 213 0.83 10.71 7.82
CA LEU A 213 2.01 9.97 8.26
C LEU A 213 3.32 10.72 8.03
N GLY A 214 3.28 11.87 7.36
CA GLY A 214 4.47 12.66 7.10
C GLY A 214 4.35 13.64 5.94
N ASP A 215 5.41 14.40 5.73
CA ASP A 215 5.58 15.27 4.58
C ASP A 215 7.00 15.07 4.03
N VAL A 216 7.12 15.13 2.71
CA VAL A 216 8.39 15.10 2.00
C VAL A 216 8.47 16.31 1.09
N GLN A 217 9.56 17.06 1.18
CA GLN A 217 9.78 18.26 0.38
C GLN A 217 11.18 18.27 -0.24
N VAL A 218 11.22 18.47 -1.55
CA VAL A 218 12.44 18.70 -2.32
C VAL A 218 12.48 20.17 -2.71
N THR A 219 13.53 20.89 -2.33
CA THR A 219 13.72 22.30 -2.68
C THR A 219 15.03 22.46 -3.45
N GLN A 220 14.95 22.98 -4.68
CA GLN A 220 16.13 23.35 -5.45
C GLN A 220 16.63 24.71 -4.94
N ALA A 221 17.92 24.78 -4.61
CA ALA A 221 18.54 26.05 -4.23
C ALA A 221 18.57 27.02 -5.42
N ILE A 222 18.63 28.33 -5.12
CA ILE A 222 18.64 29.39 -6.13
C ILE A 222 19.85 29.28 -7.08
N ASP A 223 20.95 28.71 -6.59
CA ASP A 223 22.15 28.47 -7.40
C ASP A 223 22.01 27.30 -8.39
N GLY A 224 20.92 26.52 -8.30
CA GLY A 224 20.64 25.33 -9.10
C GLY A 224 21.58 24.15 -8.83
N ASN A 225 22.54 24.31 -7.91
CA ASN A 225 23.58 23.32 -7.66
C ASN A 225 23.26 22.44 -6.46
N HIS A 226 22.50 22.94 -5.49
CA HIS A 226 22.16 22.21 -4.27
C HIS A 226 20.69 21.85 -4.22
N THR A 227 20.40 20.64 -3.73
CA THR A 227 19.04 20.21 -3.43
C THR A 227 18.90 20.02 -1.93
N LEU A 228 17.88 20.65 -1.33
CA LEU A 228 17.48 20.37 0.02
C LEU A 228 16.35 19.33 0.01
N PHE A 229 16.51 18.27 0.79
CA PHE A 229 15.53 17.21 0.90
C PHE A 229 15.06 17.03 2.35
N ASP A 230 13.90 17.60 2.66
CA ASP A 230 13.29 17.54 3.99
C ASP A 230 12.30 16.37 4.06
N ILE A 231 12.53 15.44 5.00
CA ILE A 231 11.68 14.28 5.27
C ILE A 231 11.16 14.40 6.70
N LYS A 232 9.84 14.48 6.85
CA LYS A 232 9.16 14.50 8.16
C LYS A 232 8.27 13.26 8.24
N LEU A 233 8.51 12.38 9.21
CA LEU A 233 7.71 11.17 9.42
C LEU A 233 7.06 11.15 10.79
N SER A 234 5.83 10.66 10.86
CA SER A 234 5.07 10.49 12.09
C SER A 234 5.75 9.49 13.05
N ASP A 235 5.65 9.74 14.36
CA ASP A 235 6.08 8.80 15.38
C ASP A 235 5.18 7.57 15.51
N GLN A 236 3.98 7.61 14.90
CA GLN A 236 3.05 6.48 14.80
C GLN A 236 3.58 5.34 13.93
N LEU A 237 4.48 5.64 12.99
CA LEU A 237 5.19 4.60 12.22
C LEU A 237 6.15 3.86 13.17
N ILE A 238 6.34 2.55 12.98
CA ILE A 238 7.40 1.87 13.71
C ILE A 238 8.78 2.26 13.15
N GLN A 239 9.85 2.09 13.92
CA GLN A 239 11.19 2.51 13.52
C GLN A 239 11.64 1.88 12.20
N ASP A 240 11.43 0.57 12.03
CA ASP A 240 11.83 -0.14 10.81
C ASP A 240 11.08 0.36 9.57
N GLU A 241 9.81 0.74 9.74
CA GLU A 241 8.98 1.29 8.68
C GLU A 241 9.46 2.70 8.27
N ARG A 242 9.83 3.54 9.24
CA ARG A 242 10.46 4.85 8.94
C ARG A 242 11.77 4.69 8.17
N ILE A 243 12.62 3.74 8.56
CA ILE A 243 13.90 3.48 7.89
C ILE A 243 13.66 3.02 6.45
N GLU A 244 12.70 2.11 6.23
CA GLU A 244 12.33 1.67 4.89
C GLU A 244 11.84 2.83 4.02
N ILE A 245 10.95 3.67 4.53
CA ILE A 245 10.45 4.85 3.82
C ILE A 245 11.60 5.79 3.46
N VAL A 246 12.48 6.13 4.41
CA VAL A 246 13.64 7.00 4.14
C VAL A 246 14.55 6.39 3.08
N ASN A 247 14.82 5.09 3.13
CA ASN A 247 15.66 4.42 2.13
C ASN A 247 15.01 4.43 0.74
N HIS A 248 13.70 4.19 0.65
CA HIS A 248 12.95 4.30 -0.59
C HIS A 248 13.07 5.71 -1.19
N LEU A 249 12.86 6.74 -0.36
CA LEU A 249 12.96 8.14 -0.76
C LEU A 249 14.36 8.53 -1.23
N ILE A 250 15.40 8.04 -0.55
CA ILE A 250 16.80 8.28 -0.93
C ILE A 250 17.14 7.58 -2.26
N ALA A 251 16.68 6.34 -2.44
CA ALA A 251 16.90 5.59 -3.68
C ALA A 251 16.23 6.25 -4.89
N ALA A 252 15.17 7.02 -4.69
CA ALA A 252 14.50 7.78 -5.73
C ALA A 252 15.26 9.05 -6.17
N ILE A 253 16.30 9.47 -5.44
CA ILE A 253 17.14 10.60 -5.83
C ILE A 253 18.08 10.15 -6.95
N PRO A 254 18.18 10.87 -8.08
CA PRO A 254 19.14 10.55 -9.13
C PRO A 254 20.58 10.52 -8.60
N GLU A 255 21.35 9.51 -8.99
CA GLU A 255 22.71 9.27 -8.47
C GLU A 255 23.63 10.49 -8.66
N GLU A 256 23.49 11.18 -9.78
CA GLU A 256 24.25 12.41 -10.09
C GLU A 256 23.95 13.58 -9.13
N LYS A 257 22.82 13.53 -8.41
CA LYS A 257 22.42 14.56 -7.45
C LYS A 257 22.81 14.23 -6.00
N HIS A 258 23.25 13.00 -5.70
CA HIS A 258 23.51 12.56 -4.33
C HIS A 258 24.53 13.44 -3.60
N ALA A 259 25.65 13.78 -4.26
CA ALA A 259 26.72 14.58 -3.65
C ALA A 259 26.29 16.03 -3.29
N ASN A 260 25.24 16.54 -3.95
CA ASN A 260 24.76 17.89 -3.78
C ASN A 260 23.41 17.96 -3.04
N THR A 261 22.95 16.83 -2.50
CA THR A 261 21.69 16.75 -1.77
C THR A 261 21.93 16.75 -0.27
N ILE A 262 21.36 17.73 0.42
CA ILE A 262 21.35 17.78 1.89
C ILE A 262 20.02 17.19 2.36
N ILE A 263 20.09 16.15 3.17
CA ILE A 263 18.91 15.46 3.70
C ILE A 263 18.68 15.88 5.14
N HIS A 264 17.51 16.43 5.43
CA HIS A 264 17.05 16.60 6.80
C HIS A 264 15.96 15.58 7.11
N PHE A 265 16.09 14.90 8.24
CA PHE A 265 15.14 13.92 8.70
C PHE A 265 14.60 14.29 10.07
N TYR A 266 13.27 14.31 10.19
CA TYR A 266 12.56 14.64 11.42
C TYR A 266 11.54 13.57 11.76
N VAL A 267 11.47 13.19 13.03
CA VAL A 267 10.36 12.40 13.59
C VAL A 267 9.46 13.36 14.36
N VAL A 268 8.15 13.31 14.10
CA VAL A 268 7.17 14.28 14.61
C VAL A 268 5.94 13.60 15.18
N SER A 269 5.44 14.09 16.32
CA SER A 269 4.37 13.44 17.11
C SER A 269 2.95 13.87 16.75
N SER A 270 2.81 15.06 16.19
CA SER A 270 1.56 15.55 15.61
C SER A 270 1.87 16.72 14.68
N PHE A 271 1.13 16.81 13.58
CA PHE A 271 0.97 18.05 12.86
C PHE A 271 -0.29 18.71 13.43
N ASP A 272 -0.14 19.60 14.41
CA ASP A 272 -1.18 20.59 14.69
C ASP A 272 -0.99 21.71 13.67
N PRO A 273 -1.79 21.78 12.59
CA PRO A 273 -1.80 22.98 11.78
C PRO A 273 -2.27 24.12 12.68
N LEU A 274 -1.33 24.95 13.13
CA LEU A 274 -1.62 26.27 13.66
C LEU A 274 -2.23 27.07 12.50
N PHE A 275 -3.54 26.97 12.33
CA PHE A 275 -4.30 27.88 11.50
C PHE A 275 -4.27 29.24 12.18
N ILE A 276 -3.30 30.07 11.79
CA ILE A 276 -3.34 31.49 12.10
C ILE A 276 -4.36 32.08 11.13
N GLU A 277 -5.62 32.17 11.55
CA GLU A 277 -6.57 33.05 10.89
C GLU A 277 -6.01 34.47 10.99
N SER A 278 -5.61 35.04 9.84
CA SER A 278 -5.34 36.47 9.81
C SER A 278 -6.65 37.17 10.10
N ALA A 279 -6.74 37.80 11.27
CA ALA A 279 -7.81 38.75 11.56
C ALA A 279 -7.71 39.87 10.52
N GLY A 280 -8.54 39.78 9.48
CA GLY A 280 -8.63 40.80 8.44
C GLY A 280 -8.93 42.16 9.07
N SER A 281 -8.06 43.11 8.82
CA SER A 281 -8.27 44.55 9.02
C SER A 281 -8.95 45.17 7.80
#